data_AF-A0A950G1E6-F1
#
_entry.id   AF-A0A950G1E6-F1
#
_cell.length_a   1.000
_cell.length_b   1.000
_cell.length_c   1.000
_cell.angle_alpha   90.00
_cell.angle_beta   90.00
_cell.angle_gamma   90.00
#
_symmetry.space_group_name_H-M   'P 1'
#
loop_
_entity.id
_entity.type
_entity.pdbx_description
1 polymer ?
#
loop_
_entity_poly.entity_id
_entity_poly.type
_entity_poly.pdbx_seq_one_letter_code
_entity_poly.pdbx_strand_id
1 'polypeptide(L)'
;MVQFRLEFLSDSEERFRSFFERNADAMSLLDPETLRFIQVNEAGAQLLGAPGREKLCNVSPMDWSPERQPDDRLSIEKAWEMVRLALTNGSHRFEWL
;
A
#
# COMPACT_ATOMS: atom_id res chain seq x y z
N MET A 1 -3.32 14.49 31.73
CA MET A 1 -2.18 14.19 30.82
C MET A 1 -2.49 13.06 29.82
N VAL A 2 -3.27 12.02 30.19
CA VAL A 2 -3.68 10.94 29.27
C VAL A 2 -4.72 11.39 28.23
N GLN A 3 -5.65 12.27 28.61
CA GLN A 3 -6.76 12.74 27.75
C GLN A 3 -6.28 13.47 26.48
N PHE A 4 -5.30 14.37 26.62
CA PHE A 4 -4.75 15.15 25.51
C PHE A 4 -3.99 14.27 24.49
N ARG A 5 -3.38 13.17 24.95
CA ARG A 5 -2.69 12.20 24.09
C ARG A 5 -3.68 11.42 23.24
N LEU A 6 -4.83 11.04 23.80
CA LEU A 6 -5.89 10.32 23.10
C LEU A 6 -6.60 11.20 22.06
N GLU A 7 -6.90 12.46 22.40
CA GLU A 7 -7.48 13.42 21.46
C GLU A 7 -6.53 13.72 20.29
N PHE A 8 -5.24 13.90 20.57
CA PHE A 8 -4.23 14.13 19.53
C PHE A 8 -4.06 12.92 18.60
N LEU A 9 -4.07 11.71 19.17
CA LEU A 9 -4.08 10.46 18.38
C LEU A 9 -5.31 10.41 17.47
N SER A 10 -6.50 10.68 18.01
CA SER A 10 -7.75 10.67 17.24
C SER A 10 -7.76 11.68 16.09
N ASP A 11 -7.34 12.93 16.32
CA ASP A 11 -7.27 13.94 15.25
C ASP A 11 -6.24 13.56 14.18
N SER A 12 -5.08 13.02 14.58
CA SER A 12 -4.06 12.56 13.64
C SER A 12 -4.53 11.37 12.80
N GLU A 13 -5.26 10.43 13.39
CA GLU A 13 -5.84 9.28 12.70
C GLU A 13 -6.94 9.69 11.73
N GLU A 14 -7.83 10.61 12.12
CA GLU A 14 -8.87 11.13 11.24
C GLU A 14 -8.29 11.88 10.04
N ARG A 15 -7.27 12.71 10.25
CA ARG A 15 -6.56 13.39 9.17
C ARG A 15 -5.88 12.41 8.22
N PHE A 16 -5.16 11.43 8.76
CA PHE A 16 -4.54 10.37 7.96
C PHE A 16 -5.59 9.62 7.15
N ARG A 17 -6.68 9.19 7.79
CA ARG A 17 -7.77 8.44 7.14
C ARG A 17 -8.42 9.27 6.04
N SER A 18 -8.73 10.53 6.30
CA SER A 18 -9.33 11.42 5.31
C SER A 18 -8.41 11.63 4.11
N PHE A 19 -7.11 11.87 4.35
CA PHE A 19 -6.11 12.02 3.31
C PHE A 19 -5.97 10.73 2.49
N PHE A 20 -5.77 9.59 3.14
CA PHE A 20 -5.55 8.30 2.48
C PHE A 20 -6.78 7.89 1.64
N GLU A 21 -7.98 7.93 2.23
CA GLU A 21 -9.21 7.48 1.57
C GLU A 21 -9.66 8.39 0.42
N ARG A 22 -9.38 9.70 0.51
CA ARG A 22 -9.81 10.68 -0.51
C ARG A 22 -8.73 11.06 -1.50
N ASN A 23 -7.52 10.52 -1.38
CA ASN A 23 -6.48 10.78 -2.36
C ASN A 23 -6.89 10.22 -3.73
N ALA A 24 -6.65 11.00 -4.79
CA ALA A 24 -6.93 10.58 -6.16
C ALA A 24 -5.89 9.60 -6.69
N ASP A 25 -4.67 9.61 -6.14
CA ASP A 25 -3.64 8.62 -6.44
C ASP A 25 -3.95 7.31 -5.71
N ALA A 26 -3.68 6.20 -6.40
CA ALA A 26 -3.78 4.88 -5.81
C ALA A 26 -2.77 4.73 -4.67
N MET A 27 -3.27 4.40 -3.48
CA MET A 27 -2.45 4.20 -2.28
C MET A 27 -2.81 2.89 -1.60
N SER A 28 -1.78 2.21 -1.08
CA SER A 28 -1.95 1.00 -0.29
C SER A 28 -0.97 0.96 0.88
N LEU A 29 -1.39 0.36 1.97
CA LEU A 29 -0.51 -0.12 3.04
C LEU A 29 -0.24 -1.60 2.82
N LEU A 30 1.03 -1.96 2.77
CA LEU A 30 1.50 -3.32 2.53
C LEU A 30 2.18 -3.86 3.78
N ASP A 31 1.90 -5.12 4.13
CA ASP A 31 2.68 -5.85 5.11
C ASP A 31 4.04 -6.22 4.49
N PRO A 32 5.16 -5.72 5.03
CA PRO A 32 6.48 -5.96 4.49
C PRO A 32 6.97 -7.41 4.65
N GLU A 33 6.33 -8.24 5.48
CA GLU A 33 6.71 -9.64 5.69
C GLU A 33 5.92 -10.62 4.83
N THR A 34 4.73 -10.23 4.37
CA THR A 34 3.86 -11.10 3.58
C THR A 34 3.57 -10.56 2.18
N LEU A 35 3.92 -9.31 1.90
CA LEU A 35 3.54 -8.56 0.69
C LEU A 35 2.03 -8.58 0.42
N ARG A 36 1.22 -8.59 1.48
CA ARG A 36 -0.24 -8.49 1.37
C ARG A 36 -0.71 -7.09 1.72
N PHE A 37 -1.77 -6.65 1.05
CA PHE A 37 -2.41 -5.40 1.42
C PHE A 37 -3.04 -5.51 2.81
N ILE A 38 -2.65 -4.57 3.67
CA ILE A 38 -3.34 -4.26 4.92
C ILE A 38 -4.55 -3.36 4.61
N GLN A 39 -4.36 -2.38 3.74
CA GLN A 39 -5.39 -1.43 3.33
C GLN A 39 -5.09 -0.90 1.93
N VAL A 40 -6.15 -0.60 1.17
CA VAL A 40 -6.08 0.08 -0.12
C VAL A 40 -7.13 1.19 -0.10
N ASN A 41 -6.80 2.37 -0.64
CA ASN A 41 -7.78 3.45 -0.76
C ASN A 41 -8.75 3.21 -1.94
N GLU A 42 -9.77 4.06 -2.04
CA GLU A 42 -10.78 3.95 -3.09
C GLU A 42 -10.17 4.06 -4.51
N ALA A 43 -9.24 4.99 -4.73
CA ALA A 43 -8.55 5.13 -6.01
C ALA A 43 -7.75 3.87 -6.39
N GLY A 44 -7.08 3.24 -5.43
CA GLY A 44 -6.37 1.98 -5.64
C GLY A 44 -7.31 0.82 -5.96
N ALA A 45 -8.47 0.75 -5.32
CA ALA A 45 -9.48 -0.26 -5.62
C ALA A 45 -10.00 -0.14 -7.06
N GLN A 46 -10.24 1.10 -7.51
CA GLN A 46 -10.64 1.39 -8.88
C GLN A 46 -9.55 1.02 -9.88
N LEU A 47 -8.28 1.37 -9.59
CA LEU A 47 -7.13 1.01 -10.43
C LEU A 47 -7.00 -0.50 -10.61
N LEU A 48 -7.18 -1.27 -9.53
CA LEU A 48 -7.10 -2.74 -9.55
C LEU A 48 -8.36 -3.42 -10.09
N GLY A 49 -9.40 -2.65 -10.47
CA GLY A 49 -10.67 -3.17 -10.96
C GLY A 49 -11.45 -3.97 -9.90
N ALA A 50 -11.21 -3.69 -8.61
CA ALA A 50 -11.87 -4.38 -7.52
C ALA A 50 -13.27 -3.79 -7.26
N PRO A 51 -14.27 -4.61 -6.91
CA PRO A 51 -15.63 -4.14 -6.61
C PRO A 51 -15.74 -3.32 -5.31
N GLY A 52 -14.65 -3.21 -4.55
CA GLY A 52 -14.53 -2.42 -3.33
C GLY A 52 -13.22 -2.74 -2.61
N ARG A 53 -12.69 -1.76 -1.85
CA ARG A 53 -11.42 -1.88 -1.13
C ARG A 53 -11.40 -3.01 -0.09
N GLU A 54 -12.55 -3.35 0.50
CA GLU A 54 -12.65 -4.40 1.53
C GLU A 54 -12.32 -5.79 0.97
N LYS A 55 -12.38 -5.96 -0.36
CA LYS A 55 -12.01 -7.21 -1.04
C LYS A 55 -10.52 -7.34 -1.32
N LEU A 56 -9.75 -6.27 -1.08
CA LEU A 56 -8.31 -6.25 -1.31
C LEU A 56 -7.49 -6.60 -0.07
N CYS A 57 -8.12 -6.59 1.12
CA CYS A 57 -7.48 -7.03 2.35
C CYS A 57 -7.07 -8.50 2.23
N ASN A 58 -5.79 -8.81 2.51
CA ASN A 58 -5.13 -10.11 2.32
C ASN A 58 -4.83 -10.52 0.88
N VAL A 59 -5.03 -9.67 -0.12
CA VAL A 59 -4.58 -9.95 -1.49
C VAL A 59 -3.20 -9.33 -1.71
N SER A 60 -2.36 -9.96 -2.53
CA SER A 60 -1.03 -9.45 -2.84
C SER A 60 -1.08 -8.60 -4.10
N PRO A 61 -0.29 -7.51 -4.23
CA PRO A 61 -0.12 -6.84 -5.51
C PRO A 61 0.37 -7.80 -6.62
N MET A 62 1.01 -8.91 -6.24
CA MET A 62 1.47 -9.94 -7.17
C MET A 62 0.33 -10.70 -7.83
N ASP A 63 -0.87 -10.70 -7.26
CA ASP A 63 -2.04 -11.37 -7.84
C ASP A 63 -2.59 -10.61 -9.07
N TRP A 64 -2.22 -9.34 -9.25
CA TRP A 64 -2.58 -8.50 -10.41
C TRP A 64 -1.40 -8.19 -11.34
N SER A 65 -0.18 -8.32 -10.85
CA SER A 65 1.01 -8.03 -11.64
C SER A 65 1.27 -9.17 -12.63
N PRO A 66 1.86 -8.90 -13.81
CA PRO A 66 2.39 -9.96 -14.65
C PRO A 66 3.42 -10.78 -13.86
N GLU A 67 3.67 -12.03 -14.27
CA GLU A 67 4.68 -12.88 -13.61
C GLU A 67 6.07 -12.23 -13.65
N ARG A 68 6.37 -11.51 -14.75
CA ARG A 68 7.63 -10.81 -14.98
C ARG A 68 7.42 -9.34 -15.28
N GLN A 69 8.34 -8.53 -14.76
CA GLN A 69 8.40 -7.09 -14.98
C GLN A 69 9.18 -6.78 -16.27
N PRO A 70 9.13 -5.53 -16.80
CA PRO A 70 9.77 -5.18 -18.07
C PRO A 70 11.30 -5.39 -18.12
N ASP A 71 11.94 -5.50 -16.95
CA ASP A 71 13.36 -5.84 -16.77
C ASP A 71 13.61 -7.35 -16.71
N ASP A 72 12.62 -8.17 -17.10
CA ASP A 72 12.60 -9.63 -17.10
C ASP A 72 12.71 -10.28 -15.71
N ARG A 73 12.64 -9.49 -14.64
CA ARG A 73 12.67 -10.02 -13.27
C ARG A 73 11.31 -10.57 -12.87
N LEU A 74 11.29 -11.63 -12.06
CA LEU A 74 10.05 -12.08 -11.44
C LEU A 74 9.49 -10.96 -10.55
N SER A 75 8.19 -10.68 -10.69
CA SER A 75 7.51 -9.66 -9.90
C SER A 75 7.70 -9.90 -8.40
N ILE A 76 7.58 -11.15 -7.94
CA ILE A 76 7.77 -11.47 -6.52
C ILE A 76 9.17 -11.11 -6.01
N GLU A 77 10.22 -11.42 -6.78
CA GLU A 77 11.60 -11.12 -6.39
C GLU A 77 11.86 -9.61 -6.37
N LYS A 78 11.35 -8.91 -7.37
CA LYS A 78 11.48 -7.45 -7.45
C LYS A 78 10.73 -6.78 -6.30
N ALA A 79 9.52 -7.22 -5.98
CA ALA A 79 8.73 -6.67 -4.88
C ALA A 79 9.47 -6.74 -3.53
N TRP A 80 10.06 -7.89 -3.20
CA TRP A 80 10.88 -8.04 -1.98
C TRP A 80 12.06 -7.07 -1.96
N GLU A 81 12.75 -6.89 -3.08
CA GLU A 81 13.84 -5.94 -3.15
C GLU A 81 13.36 -4.50 -2.97
N MET A 82 12.25 -4.12 -3.63
CA MET A 82 11.72 -2.76 -3.54
C MET A 82 11.29 -2.43 -2.10
N VAL A 83 10.63 -3.38 -1.41
CA VAL A 83 10.29 -3.26 0.01
C VAL A 83 11.56 -3.13 0.86
N ARG A 84 12.56 -3.98 0.64
CA ARG A 84 13.83 -3.92 1.37
C ARG A 84 14.52 -2.56 1.20
N LEU A 85 14.56 -2.03 -0.02
CA LEU A 85 15.15 -0.72 -0.32
C LEU A 85 14.38 0.40 0.38
N ALA A 86 13.04 0.36 0.36
CA ALA A 86 12.20 1.34 1.05
C ALA A 86 12.41 1.30 2.58
N LEU A 87 12.47 0.12 3.19
CA LEU A 87 12.74 -0.03 4.63
C LEU A 87 14.13 0.45 5.02
N THR A 88 15.13 0.24 4.15
CA THR A 88 16.52 0.66 4.41
C THR A 88 16.68 2.18 4.27
N ASN A 89 16.06 2.77 3.25
CA ASN A 89 16.28 4.17 2.86
C ASN A 89 15.18 5.12 3.36
N GLY A 90 14.13 4.60 3.99
CA GLY A 90 12.90 5.33 4.34
C GLY A 90 11.93 5.53 3.17
N SER A 91 12.42 5.46 1.92
CA SER A 91 11.57 5.48 0.72
C SER A 91 12.30 4.88 -0.48
N HIS A 92 11.54 4.43 -1.48
CA HIS A 92 12.08 4.01 -2.77
C HIS A 92 11.06 4.27 -3.88
N ARG A 93 11.52 4.77 -5.02
CA ARG A 93 10.67 5.04 -6.20
C ARG A 93 11.20 4.27 -7.39
N PHE A 94 10.31 3.56 -8.07
CA PHE A 94 10.60 2.68 -9.19
C PHE A 94 9.35 2.57 -10.06
N GLU A 95 9.53 2.12 -11.30
CA GLU A 95 8.42 1.81 -12.21
C GLU A 95 7.97 0.36 -12.00
N TRP A 96 6.65 0.16 -12.09
CA TRP A 96 5.98 -1.13 -11.94
C TRP A 96 4.95 -1.31 -13.06
N LEU A 97 4.88 -2.52 -13.62
CA LEU A 97 3.87 -2.92 -14.58
C LEU A 97 2.86 -3.87 -13.93
#